data_AF-A0A0G1K687-F1
#
_entry.id   AF-A0A0G1K687-F1
#
_cell.length_a   1.000
_cell.length_b   1.000
_cell.length_c   1.000
_cell.angle_alpha   90.00
_cell.angle_beta   90.00
_cell.angle_gamma   90.00
#
_symmetry.space_group_name_H-M   'P 1'
#
loop_
_entity.id
_entity.type
_entity.pdbx_description
1 polymer ?
#
loop_
_entity_poly.entity_id
_entity_poly.type
_entity_poly.pdbx_seq_one_letter_code
_entity_poly.pdbx_strand_id
1 'polypeptide(L)' 'MIIIDVEASGTEYTKHSIVSIGAVDFNDPTRRFYGECRIWDGAHIMEGALEVNGYTEAEIT' A
#
# COMPACT_ATOMS: atom_id res chain seq x y z
N MET A 1 -16.12 -11.14 -6.72
CA MET A 1 -14.66 -11.44 -6.70
C MET A 1 -13.99 -10.12 -6.40
N ILE A 2 -13.14 -10.03 -5.38
CA ILE A 2 -12.50 -8.75 -5.04
C ILE A 2 -11.16 -8.70 -5.74
N ILE A 3 -10.94 -7.65 -6.54
CA ILE A 3 -9.64 -7.33 -7.12
C ILE A 3 -8.96 -6.35 -6.18
N ILE A 4 -7.71 -6.65 -5.84
CA ILE A 4 -6.92 -5.88 -4.87
C ILE A 4 -5.61 -5.49 -5.53
N ASP A 5 -5.21 -4.24 -5.29
CA ASP A 5 -3.91 -3.69 -5.63
C ASP A 5 -3.26 -3.09 -4.37
N VAL A 6 -1.96 -3.27 -4.21
CA VAL A 6 -1.22 -2.93 -3.00
C VAL A 6 0.02 -2.15 -3.39
N GLU A 7 0.15 -0.96 -2.80
CA GLU A 7 1.41 -0.23 -2.75
C GLU A 7 2.11 -0.53 -1.43
N ALA A 8 3.43 -0.74 -1.48
CA ALA A 8 4.22 -1.10 -0.32
C ALA A 8 5.45 -0.20 -0.15
N SER A 9 6.02 -0.19 1.06
CA SER A 9 7.28 0.49 1.38
C SER A 9 8.51 -0.23 0.82
N GLY A 10 8.33 -1.25 -0.03
CA GLY A 10 9.36 -2.05 -0.68
C GLY A 10 8.84 -3.40 -1.18
N THR A 11 9.72 -4.22 -1.76
CA THR A 11 9.33 -5.42 -2.53
C THR A 11 9.37 -6.74 -1.76
N GLU A 12 9.92 -6.75 -0.54
CA GLU A 12 10.02 -7.93 0.32
C GLU A 12 8.96 -7.91 1.43
N TYR A 13 8.00 -8.84 1.38
CA TYR A 13 6.80 -8.83 2.23
C TYR A 13 7.10 -9.09 3.71
N THR A 14 8.21 -9.76 4.04
CA THR A 14 8.60 -9.97 5.44
C THR A 14 9.31 -8.76 6.06
N LYS A 15 9.62 -7.72 5.27
CA LYS A 15 10.38 -6.54 5.72
C LYS A 15 9.64 -5.23 5.52
N HIS A 16 8.88 -5.10 4.44
CA HIS A 16 8.23 -3.86 4.02
C HIS A 16 6.72 -3.93 4.22
N SER A 17 6.13 -2.78 4.54
CA SER A 17 4.72 -2.64 4.86
C SER A 17 3.87 -2.18 3.69
N ILE A 18 2.57 -2.48 3.73
CA ILE A 18 1.58 -1.83 2.88
C ILE A 18 1.52 -0.35 3.27
N VAL A 19 1.51 0.54 2.28
CA VAL A 19 1.34 1.99 2.45
C VAL A 19 0.00 2.47 1.90
N SER A 20 -0.58 1.77 0.92
CA SER A 20 -1.97 1.94 0.53
C SER A 20 -2.54 0.68 -0.13
N ILE A 21 -3.87 0.58 -0.12
CA ILE A 21 -4.61 -0.54 -0.71
C ILE A 21 -5.82 -0.03 -1.47
N GLY A 22 -5.94 -0.45 -2.72
CA GLY A 22 -7.12 -0.27 -3.56
C GLY A 22 -7.86 -1.59 -3.70
N ALA A 23 -9.20 -1.56 -3.60
CA ALA A 23 -10.01 -2.73 -3.85
C ALA A 23 -11.31 -2.40 -4.58
N VAL A 24 -11.75 -3.31 -5.45
CA VAL A 24 -13.04 -3.23 -6.15
C VAL A 24 -13.70 -4.61 -6.18
N ASP A 25 -15.01 -4.67 -5.90
CA ASP A 25 -15.78 -5.87 -6.20
C ASP A 25 -16.02 -5.94 -7.71
N PHE A 26 -15.44 -6.94 -8.36
CA PHE A 26 -15.58 -7.17 -9.80
C PHE A 26 -17.04 -7.38 -10.22
N ASN A 27 -17.88 -7.91 -9.32
CA ASN A 27 -19.30 -8.16 -9.62
C ASN A 27 -20.19 -6.92 -9.43
N ASP A 28 -19.72 -5.93 -8.65
CA ASP A 28 -20.40 -4.67 -8.41
C ASP A 28 -19.36 -3.55 -8.27
N PRO A 29 -18.91 -2.94 -9.38
CA PRO A 29 -17.84 -1.96 -9.38
C PRO A 29 -18.18 -0.66 -8.65
N THR A 30 -19.40 -0.48 -8.14
CA THR A 30 -19.76 0.64 -7.25
C THR A 30 -19.22 0.45 -5.84
N ARG A 31 -18.93 -0.79 -5.45
CA ARG A 31 -18.29 -1.15 -4.18
C ARG A 31 -16.78 -1.06 -4.34
N ARG A 32 -16.25 0.10 -3.95
CA ARG A 32 -14.82 0.41 -4.01
C ARG A 32 -14.31 0.74 -2.62
N PHE A 33 -13.05 0.45 -2.41
CA PHE A 33 -12.31 0.84 -1.22
C PHE A 33 -10.96 1.40 -1.64
N TYR A 34 -10.55 2.48 -0.99
CA TYR A 34 -9.19 2.98 -1.03
C TYR A 34 -8.83 3.36 0.40
N GLY A 35 -7.68 2.89 0.87
CA GLY A 35 -7.20 3.18 2.21
C GLY A 35 -5.70 3.37 2.22
N GLU A 36 -5.25 4.45 2.84
CA GLU A 36 -3.84 4.69 3.16
C GLU A 36 -3.52 4.07 4.51
N CYS A 37 -2.30 3.57 4.64
CA CYS A 37 -1.85 2.78 5.77
C CYS A 37 -0.61 3.40 6.40
N ARG A 38 -0.59 3.44 7.73
CA ARG A 38 0.65 3.64 8.49
C ARG A 38 1.42 2.32 8.51
N ILE A 39 2.73 2.36 8.28
CA ILE A 39 3.56 1.17 8.36
C ILE A 39 3.60 0.61 9.78
N TRP A 40 3.77 -0.70 9.93
CA TRP A 40 3.95 -1.29 11.26
C TRP A 40 5.30 -0.92 11.88
N ASP A 41 5.36 -0.92 13.20
CA ASP A 41 6.58 -0.61 13.94
C ASP A 41 7.73 -1.55 13.52
N GLY A 42 8.85 -0.96 13.09
CA GLY A 42 10.03 -1.69 12.64
C GLY A 42 9.98 -2.16 11.18
N ALA A 43 8.95 -1.81 10.40
CA ALA A 43 8.95 -2.00 8.95
C ALA A 43 10.13 -1.25 8.30
N HIS A 44 10.73 -1.86 7.29
CA HIS A 44 11.75 -1.23 6.48
C HIS A 44 11.10 -0.35 5.40
N ILE A 45 11.82 0.68 4.97
CA ILE A 45 11.44 1.55 3.86
C ILE A 45 12.56 1.47 2.80
N MET A 46 12.16 1.20 1.57
CA MET A 46 13.00 1.28 0.38
C MET A 46 12.71 2.60 -0.31
N GLU A 47 13.69 3.51 -0.40
CA GLU A 47 13.50 4.83 -1.03
C GLU A 47 12.93 4.74 -2.45
N GLY A 48 13.43 3.79 -3.26
CA GLY A 48 12.91 3.58 -4.62
C GLY A 48 11.43 3.15 -4.67
N ALA A 49 10.87 2.59 -3.61
CA ALA A 49 9.43 2.30 -3.55
C ALA A 49 8.62 3.58 -3.35
N LEU A 50 9.12 4.50 -2.53
CA LEU A 50 8.51 5.83 -2.32
C LEU A 50 8.53 6.66 -3.61
N GLU A 51 9.61 6.57 -4.40
CA GLU A 51 9.67 7.20 -5.72
C GLU A 51 8.62 6.66 -6.70
N VAL A 52 8.28 5.37 -6.60
CA VAL A 52 7.30 4.71 -7.48
C VAL A 52 5.86 5.05 -7.09
N ASN A 53 5.53 4.94 -5.80
CA ASN A 53 4.16 5.16 -5.32
C ASN A 53 3.85 6.61 -4.95
N GLY A 54 4.87 7.47 -4.83
CA GLY A 54 4.72 8.91 -4.61
C GLY A 54 4.53 9.32 -3.15
N TYR A 55 4.66 8.41 -2.20
CA TYR A 55 4.61 8.73 -0.77
C TYR A 55 5.93 9.30 -0.26
N THR A 56 5.86 10.11 0.79
CA THR A 56 7.01 10.48 1.61
C THR A 56 7.09 9.60 2.86
N GLU A 57 8.28 9.50 3.46
CA GLU A 57 8.47 8.77 4.73
C GLU A 57 7.56 9.32 5.85
N ALA A 58 7.34 10.63 5.90
CA ALA A 58 6.49 11.28 6.90
C ALA A 58 5.00 10.95 6.75
N GLU A 59 4.51 10.66 5.55
CA GLU A 59 3.10 10.32 5.31
C GLU A 59 2.76 8.89 5.74
N ILE A 60 3.74 8.00 5.73
CA ILE A 60 3.53 6.57 6.01
C ILE A 60 3.96 6.15 7.42
N THR A 61 4.56 7.05 8.21
CA THR A 61 5.13 6.76 9.54
C THR A 61 4.32 7.25 10.73
#